data_AF-A0A0F9ERC1-F1
#
_entry.id   AF-A0A0F9ERC1-F1
#
_cell.length_a   1.000
_cell.length_b   1.000
_cell.length_c   1.000
_cell.angle_alpha   90.00
_cell.angle_beta   90.00
_cell.angle_gamma   90.00
#
_symmetry.space_group_name_H-M   'P 1'
#
loop_
_entity.id
_entity.type
_entity.pdbx_description
1 polymer ?
#
loop_
_entity_poly.entity_id
_entity_poly.type
_entity_poly.pdbx_seq_one_letter_code
_entity_poly.pdbx_strand_id
1 'polypeptide(L)'
;QYGFLGVLLIIVLLVVHDPERALKLKALLCAPLYFLFKLCSRGYIASQVGYYATQFIRKHVTDLLPSAPDVRIRIKWVHSPTDPVFGAPGTLILRLKETNDQTENILTAARASLPQVVCPSLRQHMDKTLSTAIDLTLLRKCSEKLGKHTRPVFHRAFYATEVADDPSVEQLFEKLVAIDRTGLFVSVFLEELNVLGDSLYSSGSTQDQTYACTRLLEFLLVLAQRGLHEEAPLEFHTGGLHLGVILLAQTRKAESEGVRPYVNRFDRNMRSGCDSVYIVAYPAATSFMKRVIRALAADERATPSGQCVLRGFDRGRGLTNRFAEIAVYRRNTLFEDTGFKEKVEAAGIVEGSWVEGTVLDVAAEVSLIDVSGLNGYIAVDECSWTTVCDCHELLEEDMQRTFLVVGVEEEKNRLALTLRDPLADPWKSDRFPSEKDVIEIDITHCTGNFYVGRYVDDIEVCVPLEEVSWLETGDVAGGSLVDTRQNVLVYSICNETHTILASIRRLVEDPWPQIQKRFPKGGEYRATVVAVTGEYVAVNLPGNILGRVPASEMRQGGHEY
;
A
#
# COMPACT_ATOMS: atom_id res chain seq x y z
N GLN A 1 -50.82 51.56 -46.84
CA GLN A 1 -49.51 51.45 -47.52
C GLN A 1 -48.38 52.25 -46.86
N TYR A 2 -48.62 53.11 -45.86
CA TYR A 2 -47.55 53.88 -45.18
C TYR A 2 -47.35 53.52 -43.69
N GLY A 3 -47.67 52.28 -43.29
CA GLY A 3 -47.69 51.89 -41.87
C GLY A 3 -46.31 51.84 -41.19
N PHE A 4 -45.27 51.39 -41.90
CA PHE A 4 -43.91 51.29 -41.33
C PHE A 4 -43.05 52.50 -41.68
N LEU A 5 -43.13 52.97 -42.93
CA LEU A 5 -42.36 54.12 -43.42
C LEU A 5 -42.79 55.44 -42.76
N GLY A 6 -44.09 55.62 -42.52
CA GLY A 6 -44.61 56.81 -41.83
C GLY A 6 -44.25 56.85 -40.35
N VAL A 7 -44.24 55.71 -39.68
CA VAL A 7 -43.77 55.58 -38.29
C VAL A 7 -42.27 55.85 -38.20
N LEU A 8 -41.47 55.34 -39.13
CA LEU A 8 -40.03 55.63 -39.22
C LEU A 8 -39.77 57.13 -39.42
N LEU A 9 -40.54 57.77 -40.31
CA LEU A 9 -40.42 59.20 -40.59
C LEU A 9 -40.78 60.05 -39.34
N ILE A 10 -41.83 59.68 -38.61
CA ILE A 10 -42.24 60.34 -37.36
C ILE A 10 -41.18 60.16 -36.26
N ILE A 11 -40.56 58.99 -36.17
CA ILE A 11 -39.46 58.73 -35.22
C ILE A 11 -38.25 59.61 -35.57
N VAL A 12 -37.88 59.70 -36.85
CA VAL A 12 -36.78 60.57 -37.30
C VAL A 12 -37.10 62.05 -37.02
N LEU A 13 -38.33 62.49 -37.26
CA LEU A 13 -38.77 63.87 -37.00
C LEU A 13 -38.78 64.22 -35.50
N LEU A 14 -39.21 63.28 -34.64
CA LEU A 14 -39.16 63.42 -33.18
C LEU A 14 -37.73 63.45 -32.64
N VAL A 15 -36.80 62.73 -33.27
CA VAL A 15 -35.38 62.69 -32.87
C VAL A 15 -34.65 63.98 -33.25
N VAL A 16 -34.99 64.59 -34.38
CA VAL A 16 -34.39 65.85 -34.86
C VAL A 16 -34.91 67.08 -34.09
N HIS A 17 -36.17 67.06 -33.63
CA HIS A 17 -36.78 68.24 -33.04
C HIS A 17 -36.59 68.36 -31.51
N ASP A 18 -36.42 67.25 -30.80
CA ASP A 18 -36.18 67.24 -29.34
C ASP A 18 -35.29 66.03 -28.95
N PRO A 19 -33.98 66.21 -28.71
CA PRO A 19 -33.09 65.10 -28.36
C PRO A 19 -33.48 64.39 -27.05
N GLU A 20 -34.17 65.08 -26.14
CA GLU A 20 -34.70 64.48 -24.91
C GLU A 20 -35.87 63.53 -25.17
N ARG A 21 -36.71 63.79 -26.18
CA ARG A 21 -37.82 62.89 -26.57
C ARG A 21 -37.29 61.64 -27.25
N ALA A 22 -36.20 61.76 -28.01
CA ALA A 22 -35.46 60.60 -28.54
C ALA A 22 -34.97 59.68 -27.42
N LEU A 23 -34.41 60.24 -26.34
CA LEU A 23 -33.96 59.49 -25.17
C LEU A 23 -35.12 58.80 -24.45
N LYS A 24 -36.27 59.48 -24.29
CA LYS A 24 -37.49 58.88 -23.72
C LYS A 24 -38.04 57.75 -24.60
N LEU A 25 -38.07 57.91 -25.93
CA LEU A 25 -38.51 56.87 -26.86
C LEU A 25 -37.55 55.67 -26.83
N LYS A 26 -36.23 55.92 -26.79
CA LYS A 26 -35.20 54.88 -26.61
C LYS A 26 -35.41 54.13 -25.28
N ALA A 27 -35.64 54.83 -24.18
CA ALA A 27 -35.92 54.20 -22.89
C ALA A 27 -37.21 53.36 -22.93
N LEU A 28 -38.26 53.86 -23.58
CA LEU A 28 -39.55 53.17 -23.68
C LEU A 28 -39.50 51.93 -24.57
N LEU A 29 -38.69 51.95 -25.64
CA LEU A 29 -38.44 50.79 -26.50
C LEU A 29 -37.45 49.78 -25.86
N CYS A 30 -36.44 50.27 -25.14
CA CYS A 30 -35.48 49.42 -24.44
C CYS A 30 -36.07 48.79 -23.17
N ALA A 31 -37.08 49.39 -22.53
CA ALA A 31 -37.69 48.86 -21.31
C ALA A 31 -38.26 47.43 -21.44
N PRO A 32 -39.10 47.09 -22.44
CA PRO A 32 -39.61 45.73 -22.60
C PRO A 32 -38.51 44.74 -23.00
N LEU A 33 -37.54 45.16 -23.82
CA LEU A 33 -36.38 44.35 -24.18
C LEU A 33 -35.47 44.08 -22.98
N TYR A 34 -35.24 45.08 -22.13
CA TYR A 34 -34.50 44.96 -20.89
C TYR A 34 -35.22 44.04 -19.90
N PHE A 35 -36.55 44.13 -19.81
CA PHE A 35 -37.34 43.22 -18.98
C PHE A 35 -37.24 41.76 -19.46
N LEU A 36 -37.42 41.52 -20.76
CA LEU A 36 -37.24 40.20 -21.38
C LEU A 36 -35.81 39.68 -21.17
N PHE A 37 -34.81 40.52 -21.43
CA PHE A 37 -33.40 40.17 -21.23
C PHE A 37 -33.11 39.87 -19.76
N LYS A 38 -33.65 40.65 -18.82
CA LYS A 38 -33.50 40.43 -17.37
C LYS A 38 -34.18 39.13 -16.93
N LEU A 39 -35.30 38.75 -17.53
CA LEU A 39 -36.00 37.50 -17.24
C LEU A 39 -35.20 36.30 -17.78
N CYS A 40 -34.74 36.37 -19.02
CA CYS A 40 -33.89 35.37 -19.65
C CYS A 40 -32.52 35.25 -18.97
N SER A 41 -31.92 36.38 -18.57
CA SER A 41 -30.63 36.40 -17.87
C SER A 41 -30.76 35.77 -16.48
N ARG A 42 -31.84 36.07 -15.74
CA ARG A 42 -32.13 35.43 -14.45
C ARG A 42 -32.31 33.92 -14.58
N GLY A 43 -33.03 33.47 -15.62
CA GLY A 43 -33.19 32.06 -15.93
C GLY A 43 -31.86 31.38 -16.29
N TYR A 44 -31.08 32.01 -17.17
CA TYR A 44 -29.74 31.54 -17.57
C TYR A 44 -28.80 31.43 -16.38
N ILE A 45 -28.70 32.47 -15.55
CA ILE A 45 -27.88 32.50 -14.34
C ILE A 45 -28.34 31.43 -13.36
N ALA A 46 -29.65 31.26 -13.13
CA ALA A 46 -30.16 30.20 -12.25
C ALA A 46 -29.74 28.80 -12.73
N SER A 47 -29.86 28.52 -14.04
CA SER A 47 -29.45 27.25 -14.64
C SER A 47 -27.94 27.05 -14.59
N GLN A 48 -27.15 28.08 -14.88
CA GLN A 48 -25.69 28.04 -14.86
C GLN A 48 -25.17 27.79 -13.45
N VAL A 49 -25.66 28.55 -12.47
CA VAL A 49 -25.25 28.42 -11.07
C VAL A 49 -25.68 27.04 -10.52
N GLY A 50 -26.90 26.58 -10.84
CA GLY A 50 -27.36 25.25 -10.47
C GLY A 50 -26.51 24.13 -11.09
N TYR A 51 -26.09 24.29 -12.35
CA TYR A 51 -25.20 23.36 -13.03
C TYR A 51 -23.83 23.27 -12.34
N TYR A 52 -23.16 24.40 -12.08
CA TYR A 52 -21.84 24.41 -11.43
C TYR A 52 -21.90 23.88 -10.00
N ALA A 53 -22.93 24.22 -9.24
CA ALA A 53 -23.12 23.69 -7.89
C ALA A 53 -23.34 22.16 -7.91
N THR A 54 -24.18 21.67 -8.83
CA THR A 54 -24.43 20.22 -9.00
C THR A 54 -23.17 19.48 -9.43
N GLN A 55 -22.42 20.01 -10.41
CA GLN A 55 -21.15 19.44 -10.87
C GLN A 55 -20.11 19.37 -9.75
N PHE A 56 -20.01 20.44 -8.95
CA PHE A 56 -19.08 20.48 -7.83
C PHE A 56 -19.39 19.37 -6.81
N ILE A 57 -20.65 19.30 -6.35
CA ILE A 57 -21.07 18.29 -5.38
C ILE A 57 -20.83 16.90 -5.93
N ARG A 58 -21.30 16.63 -7.15
CA ARG A 58 -21.15 15.31 -7.74
C ARG A 58 -19.69 14.88 -7.81
N LYS A 59 -18.81 15.72 -8.35
CA LYS A 59 -17.40 15.35 -8.59
C LYS A 59 -16.52 15.29 -7.35
N HIS A 60 -16.83 16.09 -6.32
CA HIS A 60 -15.93 16.32 -5.18
C HIS A 60 -16.49 15.89 -3.84
N VAL A 61 -17.76 15.49 -3.80
CA VAL A 61 -18.45 14.97 -2.63
C VAL A 61 -19.03 13.61 -2.99
N THR A 62 -20.01 13.55 -3.90
CA THR A 62 -20.75 12.30 -4.21
C THR A 62 -19.89 11.21 -4.85
N ASP A 63 -19.02 11.54 -5.82
CA ASP A 63 -18.14 10.55 -6.46
C ASP A 63 -17.08 9.99 -5.50
N LEU A 64 -16.81 10.70 -4.39
CA LEU A 64 -15.80 10.32 -3.39
C LEU A 64 -16.41 9.74 -2.11
N LEU A 65 -17.71 9.94 -1.88
CA LEU A 65 -18.50 9.41 -0.78
C LEU A 65 -19.53 8.44 -1.36
N PRO A 66 -19.28 7.12 -1.34
CA PRO A 66 -20.19 6.12 -1.88
C PRO A 66 -21.61 6.23 -1.31
N SER A 67 -21.72 6.73 -0.08
CA SER A 67 -22.95 6.79 0.70
C SER A 67 -23.73 8.11 0.51
N ALA A 68 -23.22 9.08 -0.26
CA ALA A 68 -23.88 10.38 -0.44
C ALA A 68 -24.99 10.32 -1.51
N PRO A 69 -26.14 10.99 -1.31
CA PRO A 69 -27.22 11.00 -2.29
C PRO A 69 -26.84 11.77 -3.58
N ASP A 70 -27.23 11.26 -4.75
CA ASP A 70 -27.14 12.00 -6.01
C ASP A 70 -28.26 13.05 -6.09
N VAL A 71 -27.88 14.32 -5.97
CA VAL A 71 -28.82 15.44 -5.87
C VAL A 71 -28.59 16.44 -7.00
N ARG A 72 -29.67 16.77 -7.72
CA ARG A 72 -29.65 17.88 -8.69
C ARG A 72 -30.07 19.19 -8.03
N ILE A 73 -29.24 20.22 -8.15
CA ILE A 73 -29.53 21.54 -7.59
C ILE A 73 -30.25 22.39 -8.64
N ARG A 74 -31.42 22.92 -8.26
CA ARG A 74 -32.15 23.94 -9.02
C ARG A 74 -32.27 25.22 -8.20
N ILE A 75 -32.06 26.36 -8.84
CA ILE A 75 -32.07 27.66 -8.16
C ILE A 75 -33.35 28.41 -8.52
N LYS A 76 -34.01 28.94 -7.50
CA LYS A 76 -35.07 29.93 -7.65
C LYS A 76 -34.65 31.20 -6.93
N TRP A 77 -34.57 32.31 -7.67
CA TRP A 77 -34.29 33.62 -7.09
C TRP A 77 -35.53 34.12 -6.34
N VAL A 78 -35.38 34.49 -5.07
CA VAL A 78 -36.51 34.93 -4.23
C VAL A 78 -36.19 36.29 -3.58
N HIS A 79 -37.23 37.05 -3.24
CA HIS A 79 -37.10 38.37 -2.60
C HIS A 79 -37.23 38.29 -1.07
N SER A 80 -37.83 37.24 -0.51
CA SER A 80 -37.97 36.95 0.92
C SER A 80 -37.78 35.44 1.22
N PRO A 81 -37.25 35.01 2.38
CA PRO A 81 -36.96 33.59 2.68
C PRO A 81 -38.19 32.67 2.78
N THR A 82 -39.40 33.21 2.92
CA THR A 82 -40.60 32.51 3.42
C THR A 82 -41.44 31.73 2.40
N ASP A 83 -41.12 31.76 1.10
CA ASP A 83 -42.03 31.27 0.04
C ASP A 83 -42.00 29.75 -0.23
N PRO A 84 -42.91 28.89 0.27
CA PRO A 84 -42.78 27.41 0.22
C PRO A 84 -42.52 26.82 -1.18
N VAL A 85 -41.69 25.76 -1.27
CA VAL A 85 -41.49 25.00 -2.51
C VAL A 85 -41.35 23.51 -2.18
N PHE A 86 -42.16 22.70 -2.87
CA PHE A 86 -42.12 21.25 -2.85
C PHE A 86 -41.08 20.75 -3.86
N GLY A 87 -40.18 19.86 -3.42
CA GLY A 87 -39.24 19.15 -4.30
C GLY A 87 -39.87 17.87 -4.84
N ALA A 88 -39.53 17.53 -6.09
CA ALA A 88 -39.60 16.14 -6.55
C ALA A 88 -38.42 15.35 -5.95
N PRO A 89 -38.52 14.03 -5.74
CA PRO A 89 -37.41 13.23 -5.22
C PRO A 89 -36.15 13.43 -6.09
N GLY A 90 -35.00 13.68 -5.44
CA GLY A 90 -33.70 13.88 -6.09
C GLY A 90 -33.42 15.31 -6.61
N THR A 91 -34.29 16.29 -6.35
CA THR A 91 -34.05 17.70 -6.73
C THR A 91 -34.08 18.64 -5.53
N LEU A 92 -32.96 19.32 -5.27
CA LEU A 92 -32.86 20.34 -4.22
C LEU A 92 -33.13 21.73 -4.81
N ILE A 93 -34.18 22.39 -4.31
CA ILE A 93 -34.55 23.74 -4.77
C ILE A 93 -34.04 24.78 -3.76
N LEU A 94 -33.05 25.58 -4.16
CA LEU A 94 -32.44 26.61 -3.33
C LEU A 94 -33.07 27.98 -3.60
N ARG A 95 -33.41 28.71 -2.52
CA ARG A 95 -33.84 30.11 -2.58
C ARG A 95 -32.68 31.01 -2.23
N LEU A 96 -32.23 31.78 -3.21
CA LEU A 96 -31.05 32.63 -3.05
C LEU A 96 -31.38 34.08 -3.41
N LYS A 97 -30.65 35.00 -2.81
CA LYS A 97 -30.62 36.41 -3.22
C LYS A 97 -29.56 36.55 -4.31
N GLU A 98 -29.96 37.16 -5.43
CA GLU A 98 -29.06 37.38 -6.57
C GLU A 98 -28.06 38.49 -6.23
N THR A 99 -26.77 38.19 -6.38
CA THR A 99 -25.67 39.18 -6.33
C THR A 99 -25.12 39.41 -7.74
N ASN A 100 -24.43 40.53 -7.94
CA ASN A 100 -23.81 40.84 -9.24
C ASN A 100 -22.63 39.91 -9.57
N ASP A 101 -22.01 39.31 -8.55
CA ASP A 101 -20.90 38.40 -8.70
C ASP A 101 -21.41 36.95 -8.88
N GLN A 102 -21.18 36.40 -10.08
CA GLN A 102 -21.58 35.04 -10.40
C GLN A 102 -20.86 34.00 -9.54
N THR A 103 -19.63 34.28 -9.15
CA THR A 103 -18.84 33.40 -8.29
C THR A 103 -19.44 33.35 -6.89
N GLU A 104 -19.84 34.49 -6.36
CA GLU A 104 -20.54 34.59 -5.08
C GLU A 104 -21.88 33.85 -5.12
N ASN A 105 -22.64 33.98 -6.21
CA ASN A 105 -23.88 33.22 -6.42
C ASN A 105 -23.65 31.69 -6.41
N ILE A 106 -22.58 31.19 -7.07
CA ILE A 106 -22.22 29.76 -7.09
C ILE A 106 -21.83 29.26 -5.70
N LEU A 107 -20.96 29.98 -5.00
CA LEU A 107 -20.53 29.60 -3.66
C LEU A 107 -21.69 29.67 -2.65
N THR A 108 -22.59 30.64 -2.78
CA THR A 108 -23.80 30.75 -1.94
C THR A 108 -24.73 29.57 -2.18
N ALA A 109 -24.94 29.19 -3.45
CA ALA A 109 -25.72 28.00 -3.80
C ALA A 109 -25.09 26.73 -3.22
N ALA A 110 -23.77 26.57 -3.38
CA ALA A 110 -23.04 25.45 -2.81
C ALA A 110 -23.19 25.40 -1.27
N ARG A 111 -22.94 26.52 -0.56
CA ARG A 111 -23.08 26.63 0.90
C ARG A 111 -24.45 26.16 1.38
N ALA A 112 -25.51 26.62 0.71
CA ALA A 112 -26.89 26.32 1.09
C ALA A 112 -27.25 24.84 0.84
N SER A 113 -26.61 24.19 -0.14
CA SER A 113 -26.82 22.76 -0.41
C SER A 113 -26.04 21.82 0.50
N LEU A 114 -24.87 22.23 1.03
CA LEU A 114 -23.97 21.33 1.75
C LEU A 114 -24.62 20.61 2.96
N PRO A 115 -25.38 21.27 3.85
CA PRO A 115 -26.01 20.57 4.99
C PRO A 115 -27.03 19.51 4.59
N GLN A 116 -27.59 19.60 3.38
CA GLN A 116 -28.59 18.65 2.87
C GLN A 116 -27.95 17.45 2.17
N VAL A 117 -26.70 17.58 1.73
CA VAL A 117 -25.98 16.54 0.97
C VAL A 117 -24.91 15.87 1.81
N VAL A 118 -24.21 16.64 2.66
CA VAL A 118 -23.07 16.17 3.44
C VAL A 118 -23.51 15.88 4.87
N CYS A 119 -23.60 14.59 5.18
CA CYS A 119 -23.95 14.04 6.49
C CYS A 119 -25.27 14.61 7.07
N PRO A 120 -26.39 14.62 6.31
CA PRO A 120 -27.62 15.33 6.70
C PRO A 120 -28.18 14.86 8.04
N SER A 121 -28.13 13.55 8.33
CA SER A 121 -28.59 12.94 9.58
C SER A 121 -27.76 13.35 10.80
N LEU A 122 -26.47 13.64 10.61
CA LEU A 122 -25.56 14.01 11.69
C LEU A 122 -25.63 15.50 12.05
N ARG A 123 -26.05 16.37 11.10
CA ARG A 123 -26.05 17.84 11.29
C ARG A 123 -26.89 18.32 12.48
N GLN A 124 -27.90 17.56 12.89
CA GLN A 124 -28.75 17.88 14.04
C GLN A 124 -28.11 17.50 15.39
N HIS A 125 -27.09 16.63 15.36
CA HIS A 125 -26.43 16.03 16.51
C HIS A 125 -24.96 16.50 16.63
N MET A 126 -24.63 17.62 16.00
CA MET A 126 -23.28 18.19 15.95
C MET A 126 -23.35 19.69 16.21
N ASP A 127 -22.35 20.21 16.91
CA ASP A 127 -22.18 21.63 17.15
C ASP A 127 -22.10 22.45 15.86
N LYS A 128 -22.67 23.65 15.92
CA LYS A 128 -22.73 24.59 14.79
C LYS A 128 -21.33 24.99 14.32
N THR A 129 -20.37 25.08 15.22
CA THR A 129 -18.97 25.42 14.93
C THR A 129 -18.34 24.40 13.98
N LEU A 130 -18.40 23.11 14.34
CA LEU A 130 -17.82 22.03 13.55
C LEU A 130 -18.53 21.87 12.20
N SER A 131 -19.86 21.94 12.22
CA SER A 131 -20.69 21.93 11.02
C SER A 131 -20.30 23.05 10.03
N THR A 132 -20.06 24.25 10.55
CA THR A 132 -19.63 25.41 9.75
C THR A 132 -18.20 25.25 9.22
N ALA A 133 -17.28 24.73 10.04
CA ALA A 133 -15.91 24.46 9.62
C ALA A 133 -15.81 23.42 8.48
N ILE A 134 -16.64 22.37 8.54
CA ILE A 134 -16.78 21.36 7.47
C ILE A 134 -17.23 22.03 6.17
N ASP A 135 -18.26 22.87 6.25
CA ASP A 135 -18.82 23.54 5.08
C ASP A 135 -17.85 24.53 4.45
N LEU A 136 -17.13 25.31 5.27
CA LEU A 136 -16.08 26.20 4.80
C LEU A 136 -14.94 25.44 4.12
N THR A 137 -14.57 24.27 4.63
CA THR A 137 -13.53 23.42 4.04
C THR A 137 -13.94 22.94 2.65
N LEU A 138 -15.19 22.47 2.48
CA LEU A 138 -15.71 22.06 1.17
C LEU A 138 -15.88 23.25 0.21
N LEU A 139 -16.33 24.40 0.70
CA LEU A 139 -16.43 25.61 -0.11
C LEU A 139 -15.08 26.13 -0.57
N ARG A 140 -14.05 26.03 0.26
CA ARG A 140 -12.68 26.32 -0.14
C ARG A 140 -12.28 25.44 -1.33
N LYS A 141 -12.52 24.13 -1.27
CA LYS A 141 -12.25 23.21 -2.41
C LYS A 141 -13.02 23.61 -3.66
N CYS A 142 -14.29 23.99 -3.52
CA CYS A 142 -15.10 24.53 -4.63
C CYS A 142 -14.43 25.77 -5.24
N SER A 143 -14.01 26.70 -4.38
CA SER A 143 -13.39 27.94 -4.80
C SER A 143 -12.11 27.73 -5.59
N GLU A 144 -11.26 26.80 -5.15
CA GLU A 144 -9.99 26.49 -5.80
C GLU A 144 -10.16 25.88 -7.19
N LYS A 145 -11.27 25.15 -7.42
CA LYS A 145 -11.58 24.53 -8.72
C LYS A 145 -12.26 25.49 -9.71
N LEU A 146 -13.02 26.47 -9.21
CA LEU A 146 -13.66 27.49 -10.04
C LEU A 146 -12.66 28.49 -10.64
N GLY A 147 -11.51 28.71 -9.99
CA GLY A 147 -10.40 29.52 -10.53
C GLY A 147 -9.72 30.42 -9.51
N LYS A 148 -8.60 31.05 -9.90
CA LYS A 148 -7.78 31.89 -9.00
C LYS A 148 -8.54 33.11 -8.47
N HIS A 149 -9.40 33.72 -9.27
CA HIS A 149 -10.20 34.89 -8.90
C HIS A 149 -11.30 34.59 -7.87
N THR A 150 -11.59 33.31 -7.62
CA THR A 150 -12.64 32.87 -6.70
C THR A 150 -12.18 32.85 -5.24
N ARG A 151 -10.88 32.72 -4.98
CA ARG A 151 -10.33 32.66 -3.62
C ARG A 151 -10.58 33.95 -2.81
N PRO A 152 -10.37 35.17 -3.35
CA PRO A 152 -10.71 36.39 -2.63
C PRO A 152 -12.21 36.51 -2.32
N VAL A 153 -13.08 36.05 -3.23
CA VAL A 153 -14.54 36.05 -3.04
C VAL A 153 -14.92 35.10 -1.91
N PHE A 154 -14.39 33.88 -1.89
CA PHE A 154 -14.55 32.93 -0.78
C PHE A 154 -14.11 33.53 0.55
N HIS A 155 -12.91 34.11 0.59
CA HIS A 155 -12.35 34.67 1.81
C HIS A 155 -13.20 35.83 2.35
N ARG A 156 -13.56 36.78 1.48
CA ARG A 156 -14.30 37.99 1.85
C ARG A 156 -15.75 37.70 2.25
N ALA A 157 -16.46 36.90 1.46
CA ALA A 157 -17.91 36.73 1.61
C ALA A 157 -18.29 35.65 2.63
N PHE A 158 -17.45 34.62 2.80
CA PHE A 158 -17.78 33.45 3.62
C PHE A 158 -16.83 33.30 4.81
N TYR A 159 -15.54 33.09 4.55
CA TYR A 159 -14.58 32.77 5.63
C TYR A 159 -14.46 33.88 6.67
N ALA A 160 -14.18 35.13 6.26
CA ALA A 160 -14.00 36.23 7.19
C ALA A 160 -15.29 36.56 7.97
N THR A 161 -16.45 36.37 7.35
CA THR A 161 -17.76 36.57 7.99
C THR A 161 -17.98 35.56 9.11
N GLU A 162 -17.82 34.27 8.81
CA GLU A 162 -18.08 33.18 9.78
C GLU A 162 -17.04 33.18 10.92
N VAL A 163 -15.77 33.53 10.64
CA VAL A 163 -14.72 33.66 11.67
C VAL A 163 -14.95 34.90 12.55
N ALA A 164 -15.50 35.99 12.01
CA ALA A 164 -15.87 37.15 12.81
C ALA A 164 -17.05 36.85 13.75
N ASP A 165 -17.98 36.01 13.31
CA ASP A 165 -19.12 35.57 14.12
C ASP A 165 -18.69 34.56 15.20
N ASP A 166 -17.80 33.61 14.86
CA ASP A 166 -17.26 32.62 15.80
C ASP A 166 -15.76 32.35 15.55
N PRO A 167 -14.86 32.90 16.39
CA PRO A 167 -13.42 32.71 16.26
C PRO A 167 -12.95 31.25 16.39
N SER A 168 -13.73 30.36 17.02
CA SER A 168 -13.33 28.96 17.19
C SER A 168 -13.39 28.16 15.88
N VAL A 169 -14.16 28.63 14.90
CA VAL A 169 -14.24 28.07 13.54
C VAL A 169 -12.89 28.09 12.84
N GLU A 170 -12.07 29.12 13.06
CA GLU A 170 -10.74 29.24 12.44
C GLU A 170 -9.83 28.06 12.79
N GLN A 171 -9.82 27.65 14.07
CA GLN A 171 -8.97 26.55 14.53
C GLN A 171 -9.40 25.21 13.92
N LEU A 172 -10.70 24.93 13.87
CA LEU A 172 -11.24 23.72 13.25
C LEU A 172 -11.02 23.71 11.74
N PHE A 173 -11.20 24.85 11.08
CA PHE A 173 -10.97 25.00 9.65
C PHE A 173 -9.52 24.69 9.27
N GLU A 174 -8.53 25.23 10.00
CA GLU A 174 -7.12 24.96 9.71
C GLU A 174 -6.76 23.46 9.90
N LYS A 175 -7.32 22.82 10.94
CA LYS A 175 -7.16 21.36 11.14
C LYS A 175 -7.77 20.57 9.98
N LEU A 176 -9.00 20.89 9.57
CA LEU A 176 -9.68 20.24 8.46
C LEU A 176 -8.95 20.44 7.13
N VAL A 177 -8.43 21.64 6.88
CA VAL A 177 -7.58 21.95 5.73
C VAL A 177 -6.31 21.10 5.73
N ALA A 178 -5.66 20.90 6.88
CA ALA A 178 -4.46 20.08 6.97
C ALA A 178 -4.75 18.62 6.60
N ILE A 179 -5.90 18.08 7.02
CA ILE A 179 -6.37 16.73 6.69
C ILE A 179 -6.83 16.65 5.23
N ASP A 180 -7.44 17.71 4.69
CA ASP A 180 -7.85 17.76 3.29
C ASP A 180 -6.66 17.73 2.33
N ARG A 181 -5.54 18.35 2.70
CA ARG A 181 -4.29 18.29 1.92
C ARG A 181 -3.74 16.87 1.79
N THR A 182 -4.03 15.99 2.75
CA THR A 182 -3.66 14.56 2.66
C THR A 182 -4.74 13.70 2.02
N GLY A 183 -5.91 14.29 1.72
CA GLY A 183 -7.06 13.64 1.11
C GLY A 183 -7.94 12.86 2.07
N LEU A 184 -7.54 12.72 3.35
CA LEU A 184 -8.27 11.98 4.38
C LEU A 184 -9.61 12.65 4.77
N PHE A 185 -9.80 13.94 4.45
CA PHE A 185 -10.99 14.68 4.84
C PHE A 185 -12.25 14.13 4.16
N VAL A 186 -12.24 13.96 2.84
CA VAL A 186 -13.44 13.44 2.15
C VAL A 186 -13.51 11.92 2.27
N SER A 187 -12.39 11.22 2.06
CA SER A 187 -12.40 9.76 1.94
C SER A 187 -12.53 9.00 3.26
N VAL A 188 -12.16 9.62 4.39
CA VAL A 188 -12.23 8.97 5.71
C VAL A 188 -13.13 9.77 6.64
N PHE A 189 -12.82 11.04 6.88
CA PHE A 189 -13.56 11.84 7.87
C PHE A 189 -15.04 11.95 7.52
N LEU A 190 -15.38 12.50 6.34
CA LEU A 190 -16.78 12.65 5.94
C LEU A 190 -17.51 11.33 5.75
N GLU A 191 -16.82 10.27 5.31
CA GLU A 191 -17.43 8.95 5.13
C GLU A 191 -17.81 8.33 6.48
N GLU A 192 -16.93 8.36 7.47
CA GLU A 192 -17.23 7.89 8.83
C GLU A 192 -18.33 8.71 9.50
N LEU A 193 -18.35 10.03 9.28
CA LEU A 193 -19.46 10.88 9.76
C LEU A 193 -20.80 10.51 9.11
N ASN A 194 -20.79 10.10 7.85
CA ASN A 194 -22.02 9.67 7.18
C ASN A 194 -22.53 8.35 7.76
N VAL A 195 -21.63 7.37 7.94
CA VAL A 195 -21.96 6.07 8.59
C VAL A 195 -22.50 6.29 10.01
N LEU A 196 -21.86 7.15 10.80
CA LEU A 196 -22.34 7.50 12.14
C LEU A 196 -23.74 8.14 12.08
N GLY A 197 -23.97 9.05 11.13
CA GLY A 197 -25.28 9.68 10.92
C GLY A 197 -26.38 8.68 10.60
N ASP A 198 -26.11 7.69 9.76
CA ASP A 198 -27.06 6.63 9.40
C ASP A 198 -27.34 5.70 10.58
N SER A 199 -26.32 5.37 11.37
CA SER A 199 -26.45 4.61 12.61
C SER A 199 -27.33 5.34 13.63
N LEU A 200 -27.13 6.65 13.85
CA LEU A 200 -27.98 7.46 14.73
C LEU A 200 -29.42 7.54 14.24
N TYR A 201 -29.62 7.71 12.93
CA TYR A 201 -30.96 7.75 12.34
C TYR A 201 -31.71 6.43 12.54
N SER A 202 -31.04 5.29 12.33
CA SER A 202 -31.63 3.96 12.51
C SER A 202 -31.94 3.64 13.98
N SER A 203 -31.10 4.08 14.91
CA SER A 203 -31.26 3.86 16.36
C SER A 203 -32.21 4.86 17.04
N GLY A 204 -32.53 5.97 16.38
CA GLY A 204 -33.34 7.05 16.95
C GLY A 204 -32.64 7.81 18.09
N SER A 205 -31.32 7.69 18.20
CA SER A 205 -30.54 8.37 19.24
C SER A 205 -30.46 9.87 18.99
N THR A 206 -30.60 10.66 20.06
CA THR A 206 -30.48 12.13 20.05
C THR A 206 -29.20 12.63 20.70
N GLN A 207 -28.24 11.73 20.94
CA GLN A 207 -27.00 12.05 21.63
C GLN A 207 -26.10 12.96 20.77
N ASP A 208 -25.60 14.04 21.38
CA ASP A 208 -24.59 14.91 20.76
C ASP A 208 -23.29 14.15 20.49
N GLN A 209 -22.87 14.14 19.22
CA GLN A 209 -21.66 13.45 18.75
C GLN A 209 -20.49 14.39 18.48
N THR A 210 -20.59 15.67 18.89
CA THR A 210 -19.54 16.67 18.68
C THR A 210 -18.19 16.20 19.23
N TYR A 211 -18.18 15.58 20.41
CA TYR A 211 -16.97 15.02 21.02
C TYR A 211 -16.35 13.92 20.14
N ALA A 212 -17.13 12.95 19.69
CA ALA A 212 -16.66 11.85 18.85
C ALA A 212 -16.07 12.36 17.53
N CYS A 213 -16.76 13.30 16.88
CA CYS A 213 -16.32 13.91 15.62
C CYS A 213 -15.01 14.71 15.79
N THR A 214 -14.88 15.45 16.90
CA THR A 214 -13.66 16.23 17.20
C THR A 214 -12.48 15.32 17.51
N ARG A 215 -12.70 14.21 18.22
CA ARG A 215 -11.66 13.21 18.49
C ARG A 215 -11.21 12.49 17.22
N LEU A 216 -12.15 12.19 16.32
CA LEU A 216 -11.82 11.64 15.00
C LEU A 216 -10.97 12.63 14.19
N LEU A 217 -11.34 13.91 14.20
CA LEU A 217 -10.56 14.97 13.56
C LEU A 217 -9.12 15.00 14.09
N GLU A 218 -8.94 14.96 15.40
CA GLU A 218 -7.62 14.95 16.03
C GLU A 218 -6.79 13.71 15.66
N PHE A 219 -7.43 12.54 15.66
CA PHE A 219 -6.78 11.30 15.23
C PHE A 219 -6.28 11.39 13.78
N LEU A 220 -7.12 11.86 12.86
CA LEU A 220 -6.74 12.01 11.45
C LEU A 220 -5.70 13.12 11.25
N LEU A 221 -5.70 14.15 12.09
CA LEU A 221 -4.68 15.20 12.06
C LEU A 221 -3.29 14.64 12.40
N VAL A 222 -3.19 13.78 13.41
CA VAL A 222 -1.94 13.09 13.77
C VAL A 222 -1.44 12.26 12.58
N LEU A 223 -2.32 11.50 11.93
CA LEU A 223 -1.95 10.73 10.73
C LEU A 223 -1.52 11.64 9.56
N ALA A 224 -2.20 12.76 9.35
CA ALA A 224 -1.90 13.69 8.28
C ALA A 224 -0.54 14.39 8.46
N GLN A 225 -0.22 14.77 9.70
CA GLN A 225 0.99 15.52 10.06
C GLN A 225 2.22 14.62 10.30
N ARG A 226 2.03 13.30 10.38
CA ARG A 226 3.09 12.33 10.68
C ARG A 226 4.35 12.51 9.83
N GLY A 227 5.49 12.62 10.51
CA GLY A 227 6.83 12.60 9.92
C GLY A 227 7.24 11.21 9.39
N LEU A 228 8.41 11.15 8.73
CA LEU A 228 9.06 9.87 8.44
C LEU A 228 9.52 9.26 9.78
N HIS A 229 9.20 8.00 10.06
CA HIS A 229 9.59 7.25 11.27
C HIS A 229 8.90 7.64 12.60
N GLU A 230 7.91 8.51 12.57
CA GLU A 230 7.11 8.83 13.75
C GLU A 230 6.03 7.77 13.97
N GLU A 231 5.87 7.28 15.20
CA GLU A 231 4.79 6.38 15.57
C GLU A 231 3.47 7.14 15.58
N ALA A 232 2.42 6.53 15.03
CA ALA A 232 1.08 7.10 15.02
C ALA A 232 0.06 6.04 15.39
N PRO A 233 -1.01 6.42 16.11
CA PRO A 233 -2.11 5.50 16.38
C PRO A 233 -2.75 5.11 15.04
N LEU A 234 -2.96 3.81 14.86
CA LEU A 234 -3.58 3.25 13.66
C LEU A 234 -5.00 2.74 13.93
N GLU A 235 -5.43 2.72 15.18
CA GLU A 235 -6.77 2.32 15.61
C GLU A 235 -7.43 3.47 16.37
N PHE A 236 -8.74 3.64 16.19
CA PHE A 236 -9.52 4.65 16.86
C PHE A 236 -10.88 4.09 17.28
N HIS A 237 -11.19 4.24 18.57
CA HIS A 237 -12.45 3.79 19.19
C HIS A 237 -12.99 4.91 20.06
N THR A 238 -14.02 5.63 19.62
CA THR A 238 -14.67 6.67 20.44
C THR A 238 -16.08 6.96 19.91
N GLY A 239 -17.08 7.01 20.80
CA GLY A 239 -18.41 7.53 20.48
C GLY A 239 -19.13 6.79 19.34
N GLY A 240 -19.02 5.46 19.31
CA GLY A 240 -19.63 4.63 18.26
C GLY A 240 -18.87 4.63 16.92
N LEU A 241 -17.73 5.32 16.84
CA LEU A 241 -16.81 5.21 15.72
C LEU A 241 -15.68 4.24 16.08
N HIS A 242 -15.55 3.17 15.30
CA HIS A 242 -14.51 2.17 15.44
C HIS A 242 -13.81 1.96 14.09
N LEU A 243 -12.60 2.47 13.94
CA LEU A 243 -11.87 2.41 12.68
C LEU A 243 -10.42 1.99 12.85
N GLY A 244 -9.92 1.26 11.87
CA GLY A 244 -8.51 0.88 11.73
C GLY A 244 -7.91 1.46 10.44
N VAL A 245 -6.63 1.81 10.49
CA VAL A 245 -5.87 2.34 9.35
C VAL A 245 -4.64 1.47 9.11
N ILE A 246 -4.51 0.94 7.90
CA ILE A 246 -3.37 0.15 7.46
C ILE A 246 -2.60 0.98 6.44
N LEU A 247 -1.41 1.42 6.83
CA LEU A 247 -0.50 2.15 5.95
C LEU A 247 0.45 1.16 5.28
N LEU A 248 0.46 1.13 3.94
CA LEU A 248 1.39 0.28 3.20
C LEU A 248 2.82 0.83 3.29
N ALA A 249 3.78 -0.07 3.51
CA ALA A 249 5.20 0.28 3.57
C ALA A 249 5.75 0.66 2.18
N GLN A 250 7.01 1.10 2.15
CA GLN A 250 7.71 1.25 0.87
C GLN A 250 7.78 -0.10 0.15
N THR A 251 7.60 -0.08 -1.17
CA THR A 251 7.45 -1.27 -2.02
C THR A 251 8.50 -2.32 -1.71
N ARG A 252 9.80 -1.98 -1.63
CA ARG A 252 10.87 -2.95 -1.35
C ARG A 252 10.66 -3.79 -0.08
N LYS A 253 10.25 -3.17 1.02
CA LYS A 253 10.01 -3.88 2.28
C LYS A 253 8.70 -4.69 2.22
N ALA A 254 7.70 -4.16 1.51
CA ALA A 254 6.45 -4.86 1.31
C ALA A 254 6.63 -6.12 0.43
N GLU A 255 7.47 -6.06 -0.61
CA GLU A 255 7.79 -7.21 -1.46
C GLU A 255 8.56 -8.30 -0.70
N SER A 256 9.47 -7.94 0.20
CA SER A 256 10.23 -8.95 0.96
C SER A 256 9.36 -9.72 1.97
N GLU A 257 8.49 -9.01 2.69
CA GLU A 257 7.64 -9.60 3.73
C GLU A 257 6.31 -10.18 3.17
N GLY A 258 5.96 -9.84 1.92
CA GLY A 258 4.70 -10.22 1.27
C GLY A 258 3.46 -9.55 1.86
N VAL A 259 2.27 -10.01 1.46
CA VAL A 259 0.99 -9.47 1.95
C VAL A 259 0.66 -9.87 3.40
N ARG A 260 1.30 -10.91 3.95
CA ARG A 260 1.00 -11.50 5.26
C ARG A 260 0.94 -10.49 6.42
N PRO A 261 1.89 -9.55 6.61
CA PRO A 261 1.82 -8.59 7.72
C PRO A 261 0.58 -7.69 7.67
N TYR A 262 0.09 -7.40 6.46
CA TYR A 262 -1.07 -6.54 6.24
C TYR A 262 -2.37 -7.28 6.51
N VAL A 263 -2.48 -8.54 6.07
CA VAL A 263 -3.59 -9.43 6.42
C VAL A 263 -3.67 -9.64 7.94
N ASN A 264 -2.54 -9.88 8.61
CA ASN A 264 -2.49 -9.99 10.07
C ASN A 264 -2.98 -8.73 10.78
N ARG A 265 -2.65 -7.56 10.25
CA ARG A 265 -3.08 -6.28 10.81
C ARG A 265 -4.57 -6.06 10.57
N PHE A 266 -5.08 -6.46 9.41
CA PHE A 266 -6.50 -6.47 9.11
C PHE A 266 -7.28 -7.35 10.08
N ASP A 267 -6.84 -8.60 10.29
CA ASP A 267 -7.41 -9.53 11.26
C ASP A 267 -7.48 -8.92 12.67
N ARG A 268 -6.40 -8.25 13.09
CA ARG A 268 -6.32 -7.60 14.40
C ARG A 268 -7.34 -6.49 14.53
N ASN A 269 -7.47 -5.62 13.53
CA ASN A 269 -8.45 -4.53 13.53
C ASN A 269 -9.89 -5.09 13.62
N MET A 270 -10.19 -6.16 12.88
CA MET A 270 -11.51 -6.80 12.95
C MET A 270 -11.79 -7.38 14.34
N ARG A 271 -10.80 -8.05 14.94
CA ARG A 271 -10.90 -8.59 16.31
C ARG A 271 -10.99 -7.51 17.38
N SER A 272 -10.34 -6.35 17.19
CA SER A 272 -10.40 -5.23 18.13
C SER A 272 -11.75 -4.50 18.12
N GLY A 273 -12.64 -4.86 17.20
CA GLY A 273 -13.97 -4.24 17.12
C GLY A 273 -14.07 -3.12 16.10
N CYS A 274 -13.12 -2.98 15.16
CA CYS A 274 -13.23 -1.97 14.10
C CYS A 274 -14.40 -2.28 13.15
N ASP A 275 -15.25 -1.28 12.90
CA ASP A 275 -16.34 -1.33 11.93
C ASP A 275 -15.86 -0.99 10.52
N SER A 276 -14.86 -0.11 10.40
CA SER A 276 -14.23 0.27 9.13
C SER A 276 -12.72 0.06 9.18
N VAL A 277 -12.14 -0.50 8.11
CA VAL A 277 -10.69 -0.62 7.94
C VAL A 277 -10.26 0.06 6.65
N TYR A 278 -9.38 1.05 6.77
CA TYR A 278 -8.86 1.87 5.67
C TYR A 278 -7.45 1.41 5.31
N ILE A 279 -7.24 0.97 4.07
CA ILE A 279 -5.92 0.62 3.55
C ILE A 279 -5.44 1.78 2.69
N VAL A 280 -4.33 2.40 3.08
CA VAL A 280 -3.79 3.59 2.41
C VAL A 280 -2.47 3.23 1.72
N ALA A 281 -2.45 3.38 0.40
CA ALA A 281 -1.30 3.18 -0.45
C ALA A 281 -0.81 4.50 -1.06
N TYR A 282 0.51 4.71 -1.07
CA TYR A 282 1.15 5.76 -1.86
C TYR A 282 1.47 5.22 -3.27
N PRO A 283 1.74 6.08 -4.28
CA PRO A 283 1.77 5.65 -5.69
C PRO A 283 2.69 4.47 -5.99
N ALA A 284 3.83 4.39 -5.30
CA ALA A 284 4.80 3.31 -5.49
C ALA A 284 4.29 1.94 -5.01
N ALA A 285 3.29 1.91 -4.14
CA ALA A 285 2.72 0.71 -3.53
C ALA A 285 1.33 0.36 -4.08
N THR A 286 0.86 1.01 -5.15
CA THR A 286 -0.46 0.74 -5.75
C THR A 286 -0.58 -0.69 -6.30
N SER A 287 0.45 -1.21 -6.96
CA SER A 287 0.46 -2.62 -7.42
C SER A 287 0.35 -3.58 -6.24
N PHE A 288 1.15 -3.35 -5.21
CA PHE A 288 1.13 -4.14 -3.98
C PHE A 288 -0.23 -4.07 -3.25
N MET A 289 -0.88 -2.89 -3.22
CA MET A 289 -2.21 -2.74 -2.64
C MET A 289 -3.24 -3.65 -3.30
N LYS A 290 -3.17 -3.85 -4.63
CA LYS A 290 -4.08 -4.77 -5.32
C LYS A 290 -3.90 -6.21 -4.87
N ARG A 291 -2.68 -6.64 -4.58
CA ARG A 291 -2.39 -7.97 -4.02
C ARG A 291 -2.96 -8.11 -2.61
N VAL A 292 -2.80 -7.09 -1.77
CA VAL A 292 -3.44 -7.07 -0.43
C VAL A 292 -4.96 -7.14 -0.54
N ILE A 293 -5.58 -6.38 -1.45
CA ILE A 293 -7.03 -6.38 -1.66
C ILE A 293 -7.52 -7.76 -2.13
N ARG A 294 -6.75 -8.42 -3.02
CA ARG A 294 -7.03 -9.79 -3.46
C ARG A 294 -6.95 -10.78 -2.29
N ALA A 295 -5.91 -10.68 -1.47
CA ALA A 295 -5.75 -11.51 -0.26
C ALA A 295 -6.91 -11.34 0.74
N LEU A 296 -7.47 -10.14 0.84
CA LEU A 296 -8.59 -9.84 1.72
C LEU A 296 -9.96 -10.15 1.09
N ALA A 297 -10.03 -10.47 -0.21
CA ALA A 297 -11.29 -10.73 -0.89
C ALA A 297 -11.99 -12.00 -0.40
N ALA A 298 -11.23 -12.97 0.11
CA ALA A 298 -11.75 -14.20 0.72
C ALA A 298 -12.33 -13.98 2.13
N ASP A 299 -12.09 -12.83 2.76
CA ASP A 299 -12.53 -12.57 4.13
C ASP A 299 -13.99 -12.08 4.16
N GLU A 300 -14.91 -13.00 4.44
CA GLU A 300 -16.36 -12.74 4.52
C GLU A 300 -16.77 -11.80 5.68
N ARG A 301 -15.90 -11.60 6.67
CA ARG A 301 -16.17 -10.72 7.84
C ARG A 301 -16.23 -9.25 7.43
N ALA A 302 -15.67 -8.90 6.28
CA ALA A 302 -15.67 -7.55 5.79
C ALA A 302 -16.02 -7.48 4.30
N THR A 303 -16.83 -6.49 3.94
CA THR A 303 -17.17 -6.21 2.55
C THR A 303 -16.41 -4.98 2.06
N PRO A 304 -15.87 -5.01 0.83
CA PRO A 304 -15.29 -3.81 0.23
C PRO A 304 -16.42 -2.81 -0.02
N SER A 305 -16.37 -1.67 0.67
CA SER A 305 -17.40 -0.64 0.53
C SER A 305 -17.10 0.37 -0.57
N GLY A 306 -15.89 0.30 -1.15
CA GLY A 306 -15.45 1.15 -2.26
C GLY A 306 -13.93 1.29 -2.30
N GLN A 307 -13.42 1.70 -3.47
CA GLN A 307 -12.04 2.13 -3.66
C GLN A 307 -12.04 3.58 -4.10
N CYS A 308 -11.32 4.43 -3.37
CA CYS A 308 -11.19 5.84 -3.65
C CYS A 308 -9.75 6.14 -4.08
N VAL A 309 -9.58 6.58 -5.34
CA VAL A 309 -8.28 7.04 -5.84
C VAL A 309 -8.20 8.55 -5.59
N LEU A 310 -7.39 8.97 -4.60
CA LEU A 310 -7.20 10.38 -4.30
C LEU A 310 -6.28 11.02 -5.35
N ARG A 311 -6.85 11.95 -6.13
CA ARG A 311 -6.11 12.76 -7.11
C ARG A 311 -5.68 14.10 -6.53
N GLY A 312 -4.36 14.21 -6.28
CA GLY A 312 -3.70 15.46 -5.91
C GLY A 312 -3.26 15.48 -4.44
N PHE A 313 -1.95 15.37 -4.24
CA PHE A 313 -1.29 15.45 -2.94
C PHE A 313 -0.16 16.44 -3.12
N ASP A 314 -0.21 17.56 -2.39
CA ASP A 314 0.87 18.54 -2.36
C ASP A 314 1.39 18.64 -0.93
N ARG A 315 2.39 17.80 -0.61
CA ARG A 315 3.29 18.08 0.52
C ARG A 315 4.32 19.05 -0.04
N GLY A 316 4.04 20.34 0.11
CA GLY A 316 4.84 21.44 -0.43
C GLY A 316 6.35 21.20 -0.28
N ARG A 317 6.97 20.76 -1.37
CA ARG A 317 8.39 20.82 -1.79
C ARG A 317 8.58 19.78 -2.91
N GLY A 318 8.35 20.20 -4.16
CA GLY A 318 8.72 19.46 -5.37
C GLY A 318 7.57 18.86 -6.17
N LEU A 319 7.67 18.98 -7.49
CA LEU A 319 6.71 18.67 -8.56
C LEU A 319 6.29 17.19 -8.72
N THR A 320 6.00 16.44 -7.64
CA THR A 320 5.37 15.12 -7.77
C THR A 320 4.02 15.11 -7.06
N ASN A 321 2.94 15.22 -7.84
CA ASN A 321 1.58 14.88 -7.41
C ASN A 321 1.58 13.41 -6.97
N ARG A 322 1.67 13.12 -5.67
CA ARG A 322 1.67 11.74 -5.16
C ARG A 322 0.25 11.29 -4.85
N PHE A 323 -0.42 10.71 -5.84
CA PHE A 323 -1.73 10.07 -5.69
C PHE A 323 -1.73 9.07 -4.52
N ALA A 324 -2.60 9.25 -3.52
CA ALA A 324 -2.82 8.22 -2.51
C ALA A 324 -4.06 7.41 -2.92
N GLU A 325 -3.99 6.10 -2.81
CA GLU A 325 -5.13 5.23 -3.06
C GLU A 325 -5.61 4.68 -1.72
N ILE A 326 -6.92 4.75 -1.51
CA ILE A 326 -7.55 4.31 -0.26
C ILE A 326 -8.62 3.27 -0.60
N ALA A 327 -8.43 2.06 -0.09
CA ALA A 327 -9.45 1.03 -0.09
C ALA A 327 -10.15 1.00 1.27
N VAL A 328 -11.47 0.85 1.26
CA VAL A 328 -12.29 0.81 2.48
C VAL A 328 -12.98 -0.54 2.58
N TYR A 329 -12.75 -1.22 3.70
CA TYR A 329 -13.45 -2.43 4.09
C TYR A 329 -14.36 -2.13 5.27
N ARG A 330 -15.59 -2.62 5.21
CA ARG A 330 -16.58 -2.47 6.27
C ARG A 330 -16.95 -3.81 6.85
N ARG A 331 -17.12 -3.85 8.15
CA ARG A 331 -17.63 -5.01 8.87
C ARG A 331 -18.97 -5.45 8.28
N ASN A 332 -19.04 -6.72 7.95
CA ASN A 332 -20.25 -7.34 7.47
C ASN A 332 -21.13 -7.70 8.67
N THR A 333 -22.19 -6.94 8.90
CA THR A 333 -23.13 -7.20 10.02
C THR A 333 -24.02 -8.41 9.80
N LEU A 334 -24.08 -8.92 8.56
CA LEU A 334 -24.81 -10.14 8.20
C LEU A 334 -23.93 -11.40 8.34
N PHE A 335 -22.64 -11.24 8.63
CA PHE A 335 -21.74 -12.36 8.80
C PHE A 335 -22.04 -13.07 10.12
N GLU A 336 -22.44 -14.33 10.02
CA GLU A 336 -22.47 -15.26 11.16
C GLU A 336 -21.16 -16.04 11.18
N ASP A 337 -20.49 -16.05 12.34
CA ASP A 337 -19.21 -16.73 12.51
C ASP A 337 -19.45 -18.24 12.54
N THR A 338 -19.57 -18.84 11.35
CA THR A 338 -19.35 -20.27 11.17
C THR A 338 -17.89 -20.52 11.51
N GLY A 339 -17.65 -21.33 12.54
CA GLY A 339 -16.30 -21.51 13.07
C GLY A 339 -15.36 -21.90 11.94
N PHE A 340 -14.13 -21.37 11.92
CA PHE A 340 -13.15 -21.71 10.87
C PHE A 340 -13.00 -23.23 10.69
N LYS A 341 -13.09 -23.97 11.79
CA LYS A 341 -13.13 -25.43 11.82
C LYS A 341 -14.27 -26.04 10.98
N GLU A 342 -15.48 -25.49 11.08
CA GLU A 342 -16.63 -25.96 10.28
C GLU A 342 -16.40 -25.71 8.78
N LYS A 343 -15.72 -24.61 8.41
CA LYS A 343 -15.36 -24.33 7.01
C LYS A 343 -14.29 -25.30 6.49
N VAL A 344 -13.29 -25.60 7.31
CA VAL A 344 -12.25 -26.59 7.01
C VAL A 344 -12.89 -27.98 6.83
N GLU A 345 -13.78 -28.38 7.73
CA GLU A 345 -14.53 -29.64 7.65
C GLU A 345 -15.46 -29.68 6.44
N ALA A 346 -16.17 -28.58 6.13
CA ALA A 346 -17.03 -28.48 4.96
C ALA A 346 -16.25 -28.56 3.63
N ALA A 347 -15.01 -28.04 3.62
CA ALA A 347 -14.09 -28.17 2.50
C ALA A 347 -13.43 -29.56 2.43
N GLY A 348 -13.64 -30.45 3.41
CA GLY A 348 -13.04 -31.77 3.47
C GLY A 348 -11.53 -31.76 3.70
N ILE A 349 -11.01 -30.70 4.29
CA ILE A 349 -9.57 -30.49 4.49
C ILE A 349 -9.15 -31.18 5.80
N VAL A 350 -8.16 -32.06 5.71
CA VAL A 350 -7.61 -32.78 6.87
C VAL A 350 -6.09 -32.60 6.87
N GLU A 351 -5.48 -32.54 8.05
CA GLU A 351 -4.02 -32.53 8.16
C GLU A 351 -3.43 -33.78 7.46
N GLY A 352 -2.44 -33.56 6.60
CA GLY A 352 -1.85 -34.58 5.74
C GLY A 352 -2.59 -34.85 4.42
N SER A 353 -3.69 -34.17 4.12
CA SER A 353 -4.36 -34.28 2.81
C SER A 353 -3.75 -33.36 1.76
N TRP A 354 -3.71 -33.82 0.51
CA TRP A 354 -3.39 -32.99 -0.65
C TRP A 354 -4.61 -32.18 -1.08
N VAL A 355 -4.44 -30.87 -1.23
CA VAL A 355 -5.49 -29.91 -1.60
C VAL A 355 -5.04 -29.10 -2.81
N GLU A 356 -5.96 -28.80 -3.72
CA GLU A 356 -5.69 -27.84 -4.81
C GLU A 356 -5.84 -26.41 -4.29
N GLY A 357 -4.86 -25.56 -4.60
CA GLY A 357 -4.85 -24.16 -4.23
C GLY A 357 -4.42 -23.25 -5.37
N THR A 358 -4.88 -21.99 -5.33
CA THR A 358 -4.50 -20.95 -6.28
C THR A 358 -3.59 -19.94 -5.59
N VAL A 359 -2.42 -19.67 -6.15
CA VAL A 359 -1.45 -18.73 -5.57
C VAL A 359 -1.97 -17.29 -5.72
N LEU A 360 -2.18 -16.59 -4.60
CA LEU A 360 -2.69 -15.21 -4.60
C LEU A 360 -1.58 -14.16 -4.61
N ASP A 361 -0.51 -14.42 -3.85
CA ASP A 361 0.66 -13.55 -3.69
C ASP A 361 1.91 -14.40 -3.51
N VAL A 362 2.99 -14.03 -4.20
CA VAL A 362 4.31 -14.63 -4.03
C VAL A 362 5.23 -13.58 -3.45
N ALA A 363 5.93 -13.95 -2.38
CA ALA A 363 6.94 -13.13 -1.73
C ALA A 363 8.14 -13.99 -1.35
N ALA A 364 9.27 -13.36 -1.08
CA ALA A 364 10.55 -14.06 -0.90
C ALA A 364 10.50 -15.11 0.24
N GLU A 365 9.93 -14.73 1.39
CA GLU A 365 9.90 -15.59 2.58
C GLU A 365 8.64 -16.46 2.68
N VAL A 366 7.46 -15.90 2.36
CA VAL A 366 6.17 -16.57 2.58
C VAL A 366 5.20 -16.19 1.47
N SER A 367 4.64 -17.19 0.80
CA SER A 367 3.62 -17.01 -0.24
C SER A 367 2.22 -17.33 0.29
N LEU A 368 1.21 -16.66 -0.27
CA LEU A 368 -0.21 -16.81 0.07
C LEU A 368 -0.93 -17.59 -1.02
N ILE A 369 -1.72 -18.59 -0.60
CA ILE A 369 -2.50 -19.48 -1.46
C ILE A 369 -3.94 -19.47 -0.98
N ASP A 370 -4.89 -19.41 -1.92
CA ASP A 370 -6.30 -19.66 -1.67
C ASP A 370 -6.61 -21.15 -1.84
N VAL A 371 -7.17 -21.77 -0.80
CA VAL A 371 -7.61 -23.16 -0.82
C VAL A 371 -9.11 -23.17 -0.51
N SER A 372 -9.93 -23.31 -1.55
CA SER A 372 -11.40 -23.37 -1.44
C SER A 372 -12.02 -22.21 -0.64
N GLY A 373 -11.46 -20.99 -0.75
CA GLY A 373 -11.91 -19.81 -0.02
C GLY A 373 -11.25 -19.63 1.36
N LEU A 374 -10.29 -20.48 1.72
CA LEU A 374 -9.50 -20.37 2.95
C LEU A 374 -8.07 -19.93 2.64
N ASN A 375 -7.54 -19.03 3.48
CA ASN A 375 -6.18 -18.53 3.34
C ASN A 375 -5.16 -19.57 3.83
N GLY A 376 -4.33 -20.06 2.91
CA GLY A 376 -3.18 -20.93 3.17
C GLY A 376 -1.85 -20.20 2.97
N TYR A 377 -0.84 -20.55 3.77
CA TYR A 377 0.50 -19.96 3.67
C TYR A 377 1.54 -21.05 3.49
N ILE A 378 2.54 -20.78 2.66
CA ILE A 378 3.73 -21.62 2.49
C ILE A 378 4.97 -20.79 2.80
N ALA A 379 5.84 -21.30 3.66
CA ALA A 379 7.16 -20.71 3.90
C ALA A 379 8.14 -21.15 2.81
N VAL A 380 9.18 -20.36 2.56
CA VAL A 380 10.23 -20.69 1.58
C VAL A 380 10.88 -22.05 1.87
N ASP A 381 11.10 -22.36 3.15
CA ASP A 381 11.61 -23.67 3.56
C ASP A 381 10.64 -24.77 3.11
N GLU A 382 9.34 -24.61 3.29
CA GLU A 382 8.32 -25.60 2.92
C GLU A 382 8.09 -25.73 1.40
N CYS A 383 8.76 -24.93 0.57
CA CYS A 383 8.65 -25.02 -0.89
C CYS A 383 9.47 -26.18 -1.48
N SER A 384 10.60 -26.54 -0.86
CA SER A 384 11.48 -27.62 -1.34
C SER A 384 12.27 -28.25 -0.20
N TRP A 385 12.71 -29.49 -0.40
CA TRP A 385 13.68 -30.15 0.48
C TRP A 385 15.11 -29.59 0.32
N THR A 386 15.35 -28.89 -0.79
CA THR A 386 16.63 -28.24 -1.12
C THR A 386 16.60 -26.75 -0.79
N THR A 387 17.77 -26.15 -0.69
CA THR A 387 17.92 -24.72 -0.37
C THR A 387 17.39 -23.86 -1.52
N VAL A 388 16.16 -23.38 -1.37
CA VAL A 388 15.53 -22.40 -2.26
C VAL A 388 15.64 -21.03 -1.59
N CYS A 389 16.15 -20.04 -2.33
CA CYS A 389 16.32 -18.69 -1.79
C CYS A 389 15.07 -17.82 -1.97
N ASP A 390 14.20 -18.16 -2.92
CA ASP A 390 13.02 -17.37 -3.26
C ASP A 390 11.86 -18.25 -3.73
N CYS A 391 10.67 -18.04 -3.16
CA CYS A 391 9.45 -18.73 -3.58
C CYS A 391 9.11 -18.47 -5.06
N HIS A 392 9.54 -17.34 -5.64
CA HIS A 392 9.33 -17.00 -7.04
C HIS A 392 9.94 -18.00 -8.04
N GLU A 393 10.89 -18.84 -7.62
CA GLU A 393 11.46 -19.88 -8.48
C GLU A 393 10.49 -21.04 -8.73
N LEU A 394 9.54 -21.27 -7.81
CA LEU A 394 8.65 -22.43 -7.81
C LEU A 394 7.17 -22.07 -7.94
N LEU A 395 6.81 -20.82 -7.62
CA LEU A 395 5.43 -20.35 -7.58
C LEU A 395 5.29 -19.06 -8.39
N GLU A 396 4.19 -19.00 -9.15
CA GLU A 396 3.78 -17.81 -9.90
C GLU A 396 2.41 -17.34 -9.43
N GLU A 397 2.14 -16.03 -9.51
CA GLU A 397 0.82 -15.48 -9.19
C GLU A 397 -0.26 -16.08 -10.11
N ASP A 398 -1.44 -16.37 -9.54
CA ASP A 398 -2.59 -17.01 -10.21
C ASP A 398 -2.33 -18.45 -10.71
N MET A 399 -1.20 -19.07 -10.33
CA MET A 399 -0.92 -20.48 -10.60
C MET A 399 -1.79 -21.40 -9.74
N GLN A 400 -2.37 -22.43 -10.36
CA GLN A 400 -3.03 -23.53 -9.65
C GLN A 400 -2.06 -24.69 -9.44
N ARG A 401 -1.94 -25.16 -8.21
CA ARG A 401 -1.06 -26.26 -7.84
C ARG A 401 -1.62 -27.04 -6.65
N THR A 402 -1.21 -28.29 -6.51
CA THR A 402 -1.58 -29.13 -5.36
C THR A 402 -0.57 -28.93 -4.23
N PHE A 403 -1.06 -28.73 -3.01
CA PHE A 403 -0.28 -28.52 -1.80
C PHE A 403 -0.67 -29.54 -0.73
N LEU A 404 0.26 -29.88 0.14
CA LEU A 404 0.00 -30.74 1.30
C LEU A 404 -0.31 -29.86 2.52
N VAL A 405 -1.37 -30.20 3.26
CA VAL A 405 -1.73 -29.50 4.50
C VAL A 405 -0.89 -30.03 5.66
N VAL A 406 -0.01 -29.19 6.20
CA VAL A 406 0.85 -29.52 7.36
C VAL A 406 0.06 -29.39 8.66
N GLY A 407 -0.75 -28.34 8.76
CA GLY A 407 -1.49 -28.06 9.99
C GLY A 407 -2.58 -27.01 9.80
N VAL A 408 -3.58 -27.04 10.69
CA VAL A 408 -4.70 -26.09 10.70
C VAL A 408 -4.55 -25.16 11.90
N GLU A 409 -4.26 -23.87 11.66
CA GLU A 409 -4.16 -22.86 12.71
C GLU A 409 -5.52 -22.20 12.98
N GLU A 410 -6.34 -22.82 13.83
CA GLU A 410 -7.68 -22.33 14.19
C GLU A 410 -7.64 -20.92 14.79
N GLU A 411 -6.68 -20.60 15.66
CA GLU A 411 -6.59 -19.28 16.31
C GLU A 411 -6.37 -18.13 15.33
N LYS A 412 -5.77 -18.42 14.16
CA LYS A 412 -5.44 -17.41 13.16
C LYS A 412 -6.30 -17.52 11.90
N ASN A 413 -7.18 -18.52 11.82
CA ASN A 413 -8.01 -18.88 10.65
C ASN A 413 -7.16 -19.15 9.39
N ARG A 414 -6.16 -20.04 9.50
CA ARG A 414 -5.18 -20.27 8.41
C ARG A 414 -4.81 -21.73 8.25
N LEU A 415 -4.38 -22.07 7.04
CA LEU A 415 -3.79 -23.37 6.71
C LEU A 415 -2.27 -23.21 6.54
N ALA A 416 -1.49 -24.08 7.18
CA ALA A 416 -0.07 -24.22 6.91
C ALA A 416 0.09 -25.26 5.79
N LEU A 417 0.69 -24.83 4.67
CA LEU A 417 0.85 -25.64 3.47
C LEU A 417 2.32 -25.94 3.20
N THR A 418 2.59 -27.07 2.56
CA THR A 418 3.92 -27.44 2.08
C THR A 418 3.84 -28.00 0.66
N LEU A 419 4.90 -27.78 -0.12
CA LEU A 419 5.13 -28.46 -1.40
C LEU A 419 6.03 -29.68 -1.22
N ARG A 420 6.65 -29.84 -0.04
CA ARG A 420 7.45 -31.01 0.29
C ARG A 420 6.56 -32.24 0.34
N ASP A 421 6.86 -33.21 -0.51
CA ASP A 421 6.26 -34.53 -0.39
C ASP A 421 7.04 -35.33 0.68
N PRO A 422 6.38 -35.78 1.77
CA PRO A 422 7.00 -36.64 2.79
C PRO A 422 7.53 -37.97 2.22
N LEU A 423 6.99 -38.43 1.10
CA LEU A 423 7.41 -39.66 0.43
C LEU A 423 8.64 -39.46 -0.47
N ALA A 424 8.92 -38.21 -0.87
CA ALA A 424 10.06 -37.84 -1.70
C ALA A 424 11.18 -37.19 -0.87
N ASP A 425 11.24 -37.49 0.43
CA ASP A 425 12.27 -36.98 1.34
C ASP A 425 13.65 -37.53 0.93
N PRO A 426 14.56 -36.68 0.38
CA PRO A 426 15.85 -37.14 -0.13
C PRO A 426 16.75 -37.71 0.98
N TRP A 427 16.52 -37.32 2.24
CA TRP A 427 17.25 -37.78 3.43
C TRP A 427 16.86 -39.19 3.88
N LYS A 428 15.72 -39.71 3.40
CA LYS A 428 15.24 -41.07 3.67
C LYS A 428 15.32 -41.97 2.45
N SER A 429 15.88 -41.48 1.35
CA SER A 429 16.03 -42.25 0.12
C SER A 429 17.06 -43.38 0.30
N ASP A 430 16.86 -44.50 -0.40
CA ASP A 430 17.83 -45.61 -0.43
C ASP A 430 19.20 -45.21 -1.03
N ARG A 431 19.27 -44.04 -1.67
CA ARG A 431 20.48 -43.49 -2.32
C ARG A 431 21.28 -42.55 -1.41
N PHE A 432 20.81 -42.33 -0.19
CA PHE A 432 21.45 -41.49 0.79
C PHE A 432 22.80 -42.09 1.24
N PRO A 433 23.89 -41.32 1.25
CA PRO A 433 25.22 -41.85 1.56
C PRO A 433 25.37 -42.19 3.04
N SER A 434 26.14 -43.23 3.35
CA SER A 434 26.54 -43.59 4.70
C SER A 434 27.87 -42.93 5.09
N GLU A 435 28.16 -42.87 6.38
CA GLU A 435 29.50 -42.44 6.83
C GLU A 435 30.58 -43.36 6.23
N LYS A 436 31.63 -42.75 5.67
CA LYS A 436 32.76 -43.36 4.94
C LYS A 436 32.47 -43.78 3.50
N ASP A 437 31.30 -43.49 2.96
CA ASP A 437 31.04 -43.68 1.53
C ASP A 437 31.81 -42.66 0.69
N VAL A 438 32.20 -43.10 -0.51
CA VAL A 438 32.82 -42.24 -1.52
C VAL A 438 31.74 -41.89 -2.53
N ILE A 439 31.44 -40.60 -2.63
CA ILE A 439 30.40 -40.05 -3.51
C ILE A 439 30.99 -39.08 -4.53
N GLU A 440 30.36 -38.99 -5.70
CA GLU A 440 30.70 -38.01 -6.73
C GLU A 440 29.78 -36.79 -6.58
N ILE A 441 30.35 -35.60 -6.45
CA ILE A 441 29.61 -34.34 -6.28
C ILE A 441 29.98 -33.32 -7.36
N ASP A 442 29.00 -32.54 -7.80
CA ASP A 442 29.19 -31.36 -8.65
C ASP A 442 29.35 -30.13 -7.75
N ILE A 443 30.56 -29.54 -7.65
CA ILE A 443 30.80 -28.37 -6.79
C ILE A 443 30.18 -27.13 -7.43
N THR A 444 29.24 -26.48 -6.74
CA THR A 444 28.46 -25.35 -7.30
C THR A 444 29.03 -23.99 -6.93
N HIS A 445 29.49 -23.81 -5.70
CA HIS A 445 30.02 -22.52 -5.23
C HIS A 445 30.92 -22.69 -3.99
N CYS A 446 31.63 -21.63 -3.63
CA CYS A 446 32.46 -21.56 -2.42
C CYS A 446 31.99 -20.40 -1.55
N THR A 447 31.68 -20.68 -0.28
CA THR A 447 31.20 -19.69 0.68
C THR A 447 32.12 -19.68 1.90
N GLY A 448 32.93 -18.63 2.01
CA GLY A 448 33.88 -18.47 3.12
C GLY A 448 34.88 -19.62 3.19
N ASN A 449 34.69 -20.53 4.15
CA ASN A 449 35.60 -21.65 4.44
C ASN A 449 35.16 -23.01 3.88
N PHE A 450 34.08 -23.06 3.09
CA PHE A 450 33.51 -24.31 2.58
C PHE A 450 33.27 -24.24 1.06
N TYR A 451 33.50 -25.37 0.38
CA TYR A 451 32.95 -25.65 -0.94
C TYR A 451 31.61 -26.37 -0.77
N VAL A 452 30.58 -25.94 -1.51
CA VAL A 452 29.25 -26.57 -1.51
C VAL A 452 29.05 -27.25 -2.85
N GLY A 453 28.84 -28.56 -2.84
CA GLY A 453 28.51 -29.36 -4.01
C GLY A 453 27.15 -30.01 -3.90
N ARG A 454 26.59 -30.38 -5.04
CA ARG A 454 25.34 -31.13 -5.13
C ARG A 454 25.64 -32.60 -5.39
N TYR A 455 24.97 -33.44 -4.62
CA TYR A 455 24.89 -34.88 -4.81
C TYR A 455 23.55 -35.25 -5.45
N VAL A 456 23.32 -36.54 -5.70
CA VAL A 456 22.07 -37.09 -6.25
C VAL A 456 20.85 -36.53 -5.50
N ASP A 457 19.79 -36.20 -6.25
CA ASP A 457 18.55 -35.57 -5.75
C ASP A 457 18.76 -34.16 -5.13
N ASP A 458 19.77 -33.42 -5.63
CA ASP A 458 20.13 -32.05 -5.25
C ASP A 458 20.50 -31.86 -3.76
N ILE A 459 20.92 -32.94 -3.08
CA ILE A 459 21.40 -32.89 -1.70
C ILE A 459 22.71 -32.10 -1.63
N GLU A 460 22.77 -31.13 -0.72
CA GLU A 460 23.97 -30.31 -0.52
C GLU A 460 25.02 -31.03 0.34
N VAL A 461 26.25 -31.07 -0.18
CA VAL A 461 27.43 -31.64 0.47
C VAL A 461 28.48 -30.56 0.65
N CYS A 462 28.91 -30.37 1.88
CA CYS A 462 29.88 -29.36 2.27
C CYS A 462 31.28 -29.96 2.43
N VAL A 463 32.26 -29.38 1.74
CA VAL A 463 33.68 -29.74 1.87
C VAL A 463 34.44 -28.56 2.47
N PRO A 464 34.87 -28.65 3.74
CA PRO A 464 35.73 -27.61 4.34
C PRO A 464 37.03 -27.43 3.56
N LEU A 465 37.56 -26.20 3.47
CA LEU A 465 38.84 -25.91 2.80
C LEU A 465 39.99 -26.78 3.32
N GLU A 466 40.04 -27.00 4.63
CA GLU A 466 41.06 -27.85 5.27
C GLU A 466 40.96 -29.32 4.84
N GLU A 467 39.79 -29.77 4.42
CA GLU A 467 39.52 -31.15 3.98
C GLU A 467 39.72 -31.33 2.46
N VAL A 468 40.19 -30.31 1.75
CA VAL A 468 40.50 -30.41 0.31
C VAL A 468 41.85 -31.08 0.08
N SER A 469 42.89 -30.75 0.85
CA SER A 469 44.25 -31.26 0.67
C SER A 469 44.98 -31.47 1.99
N TRP A 470 45.93 -32.43 2.01
CA TRP A 470 46.87 -32.62 3.12
C TRP A 470 48.00 -31.58 3.16
N LEU A 471 48.21 -30.89 2.04
CA LEU A 471 49.27 -29.91 1.85
C LEU A 471 48.67 -28.50 1.98
N GLU A 472 49.42 -27.55 2.55
CA GLU A 472 49.04 -26.14 2.55
C GLU A 472 48.90 -25.65 1.11
N THR A 473 47.66 -25.63 0.61
CA THR A 473 47.30 -24.87 -0.57
C THR A 473 47.45 -23.41 -0.22
N GLY A 474 48.60 -22.82 -0.57
CA GLY A 474 48.63 -21.38 -0.79
C GLY A 474 47.59 -20.99 -1.85
N ASP A 475 47.29 -19.70 -1.98
CA ASP A 475 46.29 -19.11 -2.90
C ASP A 475 46.36 -19.56 -4.38
N VAL A 476 47.36 -20.35 -4.78
CA VAL A 476 47.75 -20.58 -6.18
C VAL A 476 47.66 -22.06 -6.62
N ALA A 477 47.30 -23.00 -5.75
CA ALA A 477 47.15 -24.43 -6.16
C ALA A 477 45.73 -24.99 -6.04
N GLY A 478 44.77 -24.20 -5.57
CA GLY A 478 43.35 -24.43 -5.76
C GLY A 478 42.91 -23.70 -7.02
N GLY A 479 42.99 -24.35 -8.19
CA GLY A 479 42.06 -23.96 -9.25
C GLY A 479 40.66 -23.98 -8.62
N SER A 480 39.87 -22.93 -8.82
CA SER A 480 38.50 -22.86 -8.32
C SER A 480 37.82 -24.20 -8.63
N LEU A 481 37.56 -25.01 -7.61
CA LEU A 481 36.93 -26.32 -7.77
C LEU A 481 35.45 -26.17 -8.14
N VAL A 482 34.94 -24.93 -8.14
CA VAL A 482 33.64 -24.54 -8.64
C VAL A 482 33.44 -25.01 -10.08
N ASP A 483 32.27 -25.57 -10.35
CA ASP A 483 31.85 -26.18 -11.60
C ASP A 483 32.66 -27.42 -12.01
N THR A 484 33.27 -28.12 -11.04
CA THR A 484 33.98 -29.40 -11.28
C THR A 484 33.33 -30.58 -10.56
N ARG A 485 33.41 -31.75 -11.19
CA ARG A 485 33.08 -33.05 -10.58
C ARG A 485 34.22 -33.54 -9.73
N GLN A 486 33.94 -33.84 -8.47
CA GLN A 486 34.92 -34.38 -7.54
C GLN A 486 34.36 -35.57 -6.79
N ASN A 487 35.22 -36.59 -6.61
CA ASN A 487 34.94 -37.65 -5.66
C ASN A 487 35.31 -37.15 -4.26
N VAL A 488 34.41 -37.36 -3.30
CA VAL A 488 34.60 -36.96 -1.90
C VAL A 488 34.21 -38.11 -0.97
N LEU A 489 34.92 -38.22 0.14
CA LEU A 489 34.60 -39.17 1.20
C LEU A 489 33.73 -38.49 2.26
N VAL A 490 32.53 -39.01 2.51
CA VAL A 490 31.65 -38.54 3.57
C VAL A 490 32.24 -38.95 4.91
N TYR A 491 32.49 -38.00 5.81
CA TYR A 491 33.06 -38.32 7.13
C TYR A 491 32.13 -38.02 8.29
N SER A 492 31.12 -37.17 8.10
CA SER A 492 30.14 -36.86 9.13
C SER A 492 28.83 -36.44 8.47
N ILE A 493 27.73 -36.97 8.99
CA ILE A 493 26.38 -36.62 8.57
C ILE A 493 25.64 -36.09 9.79
N CYS A 494 25.12 -34.86 9.69
CA CYS A 494 24.31 -34.27 10.75
C CYS A 494 22.84 -34.27 10.33
N ASN A 495 22.05 -35.17 10.91
CA ASN A 495 20.62 -35.27 10.63
C ASN A 495 19.82 -34.08 11.18
N GLU A 496 20.31 -33.37 12.21
CA GLU A 496 19.60 -32.23 12.79
C GLU A 496 19.67 -30.98 11.90
N THR A 497 20.81 -30.78 11.25
CA THR A 497 21.08 -29.60 10.41
C THR A 497 20.97 -29.91 8.92
N HIS A 498 20.58 -31.14 8.56
CA HIS A 498 20.53 -31.61 7.17
C HIS A 498 21.81 -31.23 6.41
N THR A 499 22.97 -31.49 7.01
CA THR A 499 24.28 -31.13 6.44
C THR A 499 25.16 -32.38 6.35
N ILE A 500 25.73 -32.61 5.16
CA ILE A 500 26.71 -33.67 4.90
C ILE A 500 28.10 -33.03 4.82
N LEU A 501 29.03 -33.49 5.65
CA LEU A 501 30.42 -33.07 5.61
C LEU A 501 31.28 -34.13 4.92
N ALA A 502 31.97 -33.70 3.87
CA ALA A 502 32.81 -34.56 3.06
C ALA A 502 34.25 -34.03 2.94
N SER A 503 35.15 -34.90 2.51
CA SER A 503 36.58 -34.64 2.44
C SER A 503 37.18 -35.21 1.15
N ILE A 504 37.96 -34.39 0.45
CA ILE A 504 38.75 -34.81 -0.72
C ILE A 504 40.08 -35.40 -0.23
N ARG A 505 40.71 -34.78 0.78
CA ARG A 505 42.04 -35.21 1.25
C ARG A 505 42.04 -36.64 1.78
N ARG A 506 40.96 -37.08 2.44
CA ARG A 506 40.86 -38.44 3.01
C ARG A 506 40.82 -39.56 1.97
N LEU A 507 40.63 -39.25 0.69
CA LEU A 507 40.77 -40.21 -0.41
C LEU A 507 42.25 -40.50 -0.75
N VAL A 508 43.13 -39.58 -0.39
CA VAL A 508 44.57 -39.70 -0.61
C VAL A 508 45.22 -40.14 0.69
N GLU A 509 46.16 -41.09 0.61
CA GLU A 509 46.92 -41.52 1.79
C GLU A 509 47.65 -40.34 2.42
N ASP A 510 47.58 -40.25 3.75
CA ASP A 510 48.29 -39.25 4.52
C ASP A 510 49.82 -39.39 4.28
N PRO A 511 50.49 -38.35 3.74
CA PRO A 511 51.93 -38.41 3.48
C PRO A 511 52.79 -38.29 4.75
N TRP A 512 52.25 -37.78 5.86
CA TRP A 512 53.01 -37.44 7.07
C TRP A 512 53.57 -38.67 7.82
N PRO A 513 52.83 -39.79 7.99
CA PRO A 513 53.37 -41.00 8.62
C PRO A 513 54.58 -41.60 7.88
N GLN A 514 54.63 -41.44 6.56
CA GLN A 514 55.73 -41.95 5.73
C GLN A 514 56.86 -40.94 5.52
N ILE A 515 56.71 -39.71 6.01
CA ILE A 515 57.64 -38.62 5.69
C ILE A 515 59.06 -38.89 6.21
N GLN A 516 59.20 -39.51 7.38
CA GLN A 516 60.49 -39.86 7.96
C GLN A 516 61.22 -40.95 7.16
N LYS A 517 60.48 -41.83 6.47
CA LYS A 517 61.05 -42.83 5.56
C LYS A 517 61.47 -42.21 4.24
N ARG A 518 60.66 -41.27 3.73
CA ARG A 518 60.88 -40.60 2.44
C ARG A 518 61.98 -39.54 2.51
N PHE A 519 62.11 -38.87 3.66
CA PHE A 519 63.12 -37.85 3.94
C PHE A 519 63.87 -38.15 5.25
N PRO A 520 64.81 -39.12 5.26
CA PRO A 520 65.65 -39.39 6.43
C PRO A 520 66.48 -38.17 6.85
N LYS A 521 66.74 -38.07 8.15
CA LYS A 521 67.59 -37.02 8.74
C LYS A 521 69.01 -37.10 8.16
N GLY A 522 69.53 -35.96 7.70
CA GLY A 522 70.84 -35.85 7.07
C GLY A 522 70.87 -36.12 5.56
N GLY A 523 69.72 -36.37 4.93
CA GLY A 523 69.63 -36.47 3.47
C GLY A 523 69.74 -35.11 2.76
N GLU A 524 70.32 -35.11 1.57
CA GLU A 524 70.39 -33.94 0.69
C GLU A 524 69.28 -34.01 -0.36
N TYR A 525 68.46 -32.95 -0.45
CA TYR A 525 67.33 -32.89 -1.37
C TYR A 525 67.37 -31.60 -2.18
N ARG A 526 67.02 -31.69 -3.47
CA ARG A 526 66.76 -30.51 -4.30
C ARG A 526 65.32 -30.07 -4.06
N ALA A 527 65.14 -28.79 -3.77
CA ALA A 527 63.84 -28.17 -3.52
C ALA A 527 63.73 -26.86 -4.29
N THR A 528 62.52 -26.48 -4.66
CA THR A 528 62.24 -25.20 -5.33
C THR A 528 61.84 -24.17 -4.30
N VAL A 529 62.43 -22.98 -4.31
CA VAL A 529 62.04 -21.91 -3.38
C VAL A 529 60.63 -21.42 -3.73
N VAL A 530 59.74 -21.40 -2.74
CA VAL A 530 58.34 -20.93 -2.89
C VAL A 530 58.20 -19.51 -2.38
N ALA A 531 58.73 -19.22 -1.19
CA ALA A 531 58.64 -17.91 -0.57
C ALA A 531 59.84 -17.67 0.34
N VAL A 532 60.26 -16.41 0.44
CA VAL A 532 61.35 -15.97 1.32
C VAL A 532 60.74 -15.05 2.37
N THR A 533 60.88 -15.42 3.64
CA THR A 533 60.53 -14.56 4.78
C THR A 533 61.78 -14.24 5.59
N GLY A 534 61.72 -13.23 6.46
CA GLY A 534 62.89 -12.81 7.26
C GLY A 534 63.42 -13.89 8.21
N GLU A 535 62.56 -14.83 8.62
CA GLU A 535 62.91 -15.88 9.59
C GLU A 535 63.24 -17.23 8.92
N TYR A 536 62.63 -17.53 7.76
CA TYR A 536 62.84 -18.78 7.05
C TYR A 536 62.58 -18.65 5.54
N VAL A 537 63.17 -19.55 4.76
CA VAL A 537 62.83 -19.76 3.35
C VAL A 537 61.91 -20.97 3.25
N ALA A 538 60.72 -20.77 2.69
CA ALA A 538 59.79 -21.83 2.35
C ALA A 538 60.26 -22.49 1.05
N VAL A 539 60.48 -23.79 1.08
CA VAL A 539 60.94 -24.60 -0.05
C VAL A 539 59.92 -25.70 -0.35
N ASN A 540 59.69 -25.98 -1.62
CA ASN A 540 58.87 -27.09 -2.07
C ASN A 540 59.76 -28.30 -2.36
N LEU A 541 59.61 -29.35 -1.56
CA LEU A 541 60.31 -30.62 -1.69
C LEU A 541 59.62 -31.52 -2.74
N PRO A 542 60.34 -32.52 -3.30
CA PRO A 542 59.77 -33.46 -4.25
C PRO A 542 58.50 -34.15 -3.73
N GLY A 543 57.38 -33.96 -4.43
CA GLY A 543 56.05 -34.42 -4.00
C GLY A 543 55.15 -33.32 -3.43
N ASN A 544 55.43 -32.04 -3.72
CA ASN A 544 54.66 -30.88 -3.28
C ASN A 544 54.61 -30.67 -1.77
N ILE A 545 55.62 -31.18 -1.05
CA ILE A 545 55.71 -31.06 0.40
C ILE A 545 56.41 -29.75 0.74
N LEU A 546 55.74 -28.88 1.48
CA LEU A 546 56.32 -27.62 1.93
C LEU A 546 57.26 -27.85 3.12
N GLY A 547 58.53 -27.49 2.92
CA GLY A 547 59.55 -27.44 3.95
C GLY A 547 59.89 -26.00 4.32
N ARG A 548 60.40 -25.79 5.53
CA ARG A 548 60.91 -24.50 5.99
C ARG A 548 62.38 -24.64 6.36
N VAL A 549 63.22 -23.81 5.77
CA VAL A 549 64.64 -23.71 6.11
C VAL A 549 64.83 -22.45 6.96
N PRO A 550 65.21 -22.56 8.24
CA PRO A 550 65.45 -21.39 9.10
C PRO A 550 66.61 -20.54 8.57
N ALA A 551 66.48 -19.21 8.64
CA ALA A 551 67.53 -18.29 8.20
C ALA A 551 68.85 -18.50 8.97
N SER A 552 68.79 -18.95 10.23
CA SER A 552 69.96 -19.26 11.06
C SER A 552 70.82 -20.42 10.52
N GLU A 553 70.22 -21.33 9.76
CA GLU A 553 70.88 -22.51 9.19
C GLU A 553 71.44 -22.21 7.78
N MET A 554 71.14 -21.03 7.21
CA MET A 554 71.63 -20.63 5.90
C MET A 554 73.01 -20.01 5.99
N ARG A 555 73.93 -20.51 5.18
CA ARG A 555 75.24 -19.87 4.97
C ARG A 555 75.12 -18.89 3.80
N GLN A 556 75.72 -17.71 3.93
CA GLN A 556 75.87 -16.78 2.80
C GLN A 556 76.62 -17.49 1.67
N GLY A 557 75.93 -17.71 0.55
CA GLY A 557 76.57 -18.17 -0.68
C GLY A 557 77.48 -17.07 -1.22
N GLY A 558 78.72 -17.44 -1.57
CA GLY A 558 79.63 -16.53 -2.26
C GLY A 558 79.03 -16.09 -3.59
N HIS A 559 79.28 -14.84 -3.97
CA HIS A 559 78.84 -14.26 -5.24
C HIS A 559 79.34 -15.12 -6.41
N GLU A 560 78.46 -15.90 -7.04
CA GLU A 560 78.69 -16.38 -8.40
C GLU A 560 78.26 -15.26 -9.35
N TYR A 561 79.27 -14.66 -10.00
CA TYR A 561 79.14 -13.63 -11.04
C TYR A 561 78.62 -14.20 -12.35
#